data_AF-A0A8S2QNC8-F1
#
_entry.id   AF-A0A8S2QNC8-F1
#
_cell.length_a   1.000
_cell.length_b   1.000
_cell.length_c   1.000
_cell.angle_alpha   90.00
_cell.angle_beta   90.00
_cell.angle_gamma   90.00
#
_symmetry.space_group_name_H-M   'P 1'
#
loop_
_entity.id
_entity.type
_entity.pdbx_description
1 polymer ?
#
loop_
_entity_poly.entity_id
_entity_poly.type
_entity_poly.pdbx_seq_one_letter_code
_entity_poly.pdbx_strand_id
1 'polypeptide(L)' 'MSSRIKLPFKLGDSSKKINEIEITETLKKDDFSFSEMVRYGFPYRPTTVTYDSVQKLLAIGTKHGIIK' A
#
# COMPACT_ATOMS: atom_id res chain seq x y z
N MET A 1 10.79 69.36 -4.31
CA MET A 1 11.98 68.58 -4.71
C MET A 1 12.61 67.96 -3.47
N SER A 2 12.57 66.62 -3.34
CA SER A 2 13.57 65.75 -2.70
C SER A 2 12.93 64.39 -2.40
N SER A 3 13.24 63.42 -3.26
CA SER A 3 12.73 62.05 -3.26
C SER A 3 13.67 61.12 -2.48
N ARG A 4 13.17 60.39 -1.48
CA ARG A 4 13.87 59.25 -0.86
C ARG A 4 13.27 57.94 -1.33
N ILE A 5 14.09 57.16 -2.02
CA ILE A 5 13.77 55.86 -2.62
C ILE A 5 13.69 54.81 -1.50
N LYS A 6 12.56 54.10 -1.38
CA LYS A 6 12.43 52.93 -0.51
C LYS A 6 12.93 51.70 -1.27
N LEU A 7 14.01 51.09 -0.80
CA LEU A 7 14.60 49.88 -1.40
C LEU A 7 13.63 48.68 -1.28
N PRO A 8 13.50 47.83 -2.31
CA PRO A 8 12.47 46.81 -2.37
C PRO A 8 12.97 45.43 -1.96
N PHE A 9 13.64 45.24 -0.81
CA PHE A 9 14.04 43.89 -0.39
C PHE A 9 14.01 43.75 1.14
N LYS A 10 13.09 42.95 1.67
CA LYS A 10 13.19 42.39 3.03
C LYS A 10 14.14 41.20 2.96
N LEU A 11 15.22 41.26 3.73
CA LEU A 11 16.06 40.09 4.02
C LEU A 11 15.23 39.16 4.93
N GLY A 12 14.65 38.12 4.34
CA GLY A 12 13.97 37.04 5.05
C GLY A 12 14.97 35.93 5.30
N ASP A 13 15.18 35.61 6.57
CA ASP A 13 16.19 34.70 7.07
C ASP A 13 16.15 33.29 6.45
N SER A 14 17.35 32.76 6.36
CA SER A 14 17.75 31.42 5.96
C SER A 14 17.00 30.30 6.70
N SER A 15 17.09 29.11 6.11
CA SER A 15 16.76 27.79 6.67
C SER A 15 15.34 27.30 6.38
N LYS A 16 15.11 26.79 5.15
CA LYS A 16 14.02 25.83 4.92
C LYS A 16 14.29 24.61 5.81
N LYS A 17 13.52 24.52 6.90
CA LYS A 17 13.47 23.40 7.84
C LYS A 17 13.43 22.08 7.08
N ILE A 18 14.33 21.17 7.45
CA ILE A 18 14.16 19.73 7.23
C ILE A 18 12.80 19.39 7.83
N ASN A 19 11.90 18.84 7.02
CA ASN A 19 10.59 18.40 7.48
C ASN A 19 10.82 17.29 8.52
N GLU A 20 10.78 17.65 9.81
CA GLU A 20 10.61 16.70 10.90
C GLU A 20 9.31 15.95 10.61
N ILE A 21 9.43 14.68 10.23
CA ILE A 21 8.31 13.76 10.22
C ILE A 21 7.91 13.66 11.68
N GLU A 22 6.79 14.26 12.06
CA GLU A 22 6.21 14.14 13.40
C GLU A 22 5.78 12.68 13.60
N ILE A 23 6.69 11.85 14.12
CA ILE A 23 6.42 10.44 14.40
C ILE A 23 5.46 10.40 15.58
N THR A 24 4.22 9.99 15.33
CA THR A 24 3.22 9.81 16.38
C THR A 24 3.47 8.46 17.08
N GLU A 25 3.85 8.47 18.35
CA GLU A 25 4.21 7.24 19.11
C GLU A 25 3.01 6.39 19.55
N THR A 26 1.78 6.84 19.27
CA THR A 26 0.55 6.13 19.64
C THR A 26 -0.17 5.61 18.41
N LEU A 27 -0.31 4.29 18.32
CA LEU A 27 -1.06 3.64 17.24
C LEU A 27 -2.57 3.84 17.44
N LYS A 28 -3.26 4.25 16.38
CA LYS A 28 -4.72 4.39 16.31
C LYS A 28 -5.32 3.11 15.72
N LYS A 29 -6.61 2.91 15.95
CA LYS A 29 -7.35 1.78 15.34
C LYS A 29 -7.23 1.78 13.82
N ASP A 30 -7.20 2.96 13.20
CA ASP A 30 -7.13 3.13 11.75
C ASP A 30 -5.75 2.76 11.16
N ASP A 31 -4.71 2.60 12.00
CA ASP A 31 -3.39 2.10 11.59
C ASP A 31 -3.39 0.57 11.39
N PHE A 32 -4.46 -0.11 11.86
CA PHE A 32 -4.63 -1.55 11.71
C PHE A 32 -5.81 -1.86 10.80
N SER A 33 -5.55 -2.63 9.75
CA SER A 33 -6.62 -3.22 8.93
C SER A 33 -6.45 -4.73 8.88
N PHE A 34 -7.57 -5.44 9.01
CA PHE A 34 -7.62 -6.87 8.71
C PHE A 34 -7.81 -7.03 7.21
N SER A 35 -6.77 -7.52 6.52
CA SER A 35 -6.88 -7.95 5.12
C SER A 35 -6.94 -9.47 5.08
N GLU A 36 -7.67 -10.03 4.12
CA GLU A 36 -7.68 -11.48 3.95
C GLU A 36 -6.26 -11.93 3.59
N MET A 37 -5.67 -12.74 4.47
CA MET A 37 -4.32 -13.26 4.26
C MET A 37 -4.27 -14.03 2.93
N VAL A 38 -3.20 -13.83 2.17
CA VAL A 38 -2.94 -14.58 0.94
C VAL A 38 -3.04 -16.08 1.26
N ARG A 39 -4.06 -16.74 0.71
CA ARG A 39 -4.29 -18.16 0.95
C ARG A 39 -3.35 -18.97 0.06
N TYR A 40 -2.23 -19.39 0.63
CA TYR A 40 -1.36 -20.40 0.04
C TYR A 40 -2.10 -21.75 0.00
N GLY A 41 -2.12 -22.38 -1.17
CA GLY A 41 -2.78 -23.67 -1.36
C GLY A 41 -4.31 -23.60 -1.54
N PHE A 42 -5.01 -24.63 -1.09
CA PHE A 42 -6.46 -24.79 -1.26
C PHE A 42 -7.22 -24.42 0.02
N PRO A 43 -8.27 -23.60 -0.05
CA PRO A 43 -9.05 -23.20 1.12
C PRO A 43 -9.77 -24.39 1.79
N TYR A 44 -9.97 -25.48 1.05
CA TYR A 44 -10.59 -26.72 1.51
C TYR A 44 -9.85 -27.93 0.97
N ARG A 45 -10.11 -29.10 1.56
CA ARG A 45 -9.53 -30.38 1.11
C ARG A 45 -9.84 -30.60 -0.39
N PRO A 46 -8.82 -30.75 -1.25
CA PRO A 46 -9.01 -31.14 -2.64
C PRO A 46 -9.76 -32.47 -2.73
N THR A 47 -10.69 -32.57 -3.66
CA THR A 47 -11.47 -33.79 -3.90
C THR A 47 -11.32 -34.31 -5.32
N THR A 48 -11.01 -33.43 -6.28
CA THR A 48 -10.94 -33.77 -7.69
C THR A 48 -9.72 -33.12 -8.34
N VAL A 49 -9.15 -33.79 -9.34
CA VAL A 49 -8.05 -33.28 -10.16
C VAL A 49 -8.29 -33.66 -11.61
N THR A 50 -8.00 -32.75 -12.55
CA THR A 50 -8.03 -33.03 -13.99
C THR A 50 -6.86 -32.34 -14.69
N TYR A 51 -6.36 -32.96 -15.76
CA TYR A 51 -5.21 -32.48 -16.52
C TYR A 51 -5.55 -32.36 -18.00
N ASP A 52 -5.22 -31.22 -18.60
CA ASP A 52 -5.24 -31.00 -20.04
C ASP A 52 -3.83 -31.16 -20.60
N SER A 53 -3.62 -32.21 -21.40
CA SER A 53 -2.32 -32.56 -21.98
C SER A 53 -1.91 -31.67 -23.15
N VAL A 54 -2.84 -30.96 -23.79
CA VAL A 54 -2.55 -30.03 -24.89
C VAL A 54 -2.09 -28.71 -24.29
N GLN A 55 -2.85 -28.18 -23.33
CA GLN A 55 -2.58 -26.88 -22.71
C GLN A 55 -1.61 -26.93 -21.53
N LYS A 56 -1.28 -28.14 -21.06
CA LYS A 56 -0.43 -28.38 -19.88
C LYS A 56 -1.01 -27.76 -18.61
N LEU A 57 -2.34 -27.75 -18.50
CA LEU A 57 -3.07 -27.18 -17.36
C LEU A 57 -3.52 -28.28 -16.40
N LEU A 58 -3.40 -27.99 -15.11
CA LEU A 58 -3.89 -28.82 -14.03
C LEU A 58 -4.99 -28.03 -13.31
N ALA A 59 -6.20 -28.58 -13.27
CA ALA A 59 -7.29 -28.01 -12.50
C ALA A 59 -7.61 -28.89 -11.30
N ILE A 60 -7.76 -28.28 -10.12
CA ILE A 60 -8.03 -28.97 -8.86
C ILE A 60 -9.33 -28.44 -8.26
N GLY A 61 -10.28 -29.36 -8.03
CA GLY A 61 -11.59 -29.08 -7.47
C GLY A 61 -11.68 -29.44 -5.98
N THR A 62 -12.45 -28.65 -5.23
CA THR A 62 -12.82 -28.91 -3.83
C THR A 62 -14.31 -29.27 -3.71
N LYS A 63 -14.71 -29.92 -2.59
CA LYS A 63 -16.12 -30.27 -2.31
C LYS A 63 -17.09 -29.07 -2.38
N HIS A 64 -16.58 -27.87 -2.12
CA HIS A 64 -17.37 -26.63 -2.11
C HIS A 64 -17.50 -25.97 -3.51
N GLY A 65 -17.08 -26.66 -4.58
CA GLY A 65 -17.22 -26.17 -5.95
C GLY A 65 -16.16 -25.15 -6.38
N ILE A 66 -15.12 -24.93 -5.57
CA ILE A 66 -13.99 -24.07 -5.93
C ILE A 66 -13.03 -24.87 -6.81
N ILE A 67 -12.62 -24.29 -7.95
CA ILE A 67 -11.59 -24.81 -8.86
C ILE A 67 -10.41 -23.82 -8.84
N LYS A 68 -9.19 -24.32 -8.64
CA LYS A 68 -7.94 -23.58 -8.86
C LYS A 68 -7.08 -24.26 -9.90
#